data_AF-A0A645FB09-F1
#
_entry.id   AF-A0A645FB09-F1
#
_cell.length_a   1.000
_cell.length_b   1.000
_cell.length_c   1.000
_cell.angle_alpha   90.00
_cell.angle_beta   90.00
_cell.angle_gamma   90.00
#
_symmetry.space_group_name_H-M   'P 1'
#
loop_
_entity.id
_entity.type
_entity.pdbx_description
1 polymer ?
#
loop_
_entity_poly.entity_id
_entity_poly.type
_entity_poly.pdbx_seq_one_letter_code
_entity_poly.pdbx_strand_id
1 'polypeptide(L)' 'MRLGSPEFDITFNRQQLADYLSVDRSAMSGELSKMRDEGLLDFYKSHFRLRQG' A
#
# COMPACT_ATOMS: atom_id res chain seq x y z
N MET A 1 -12.26 21.27 2.30
CA MET A 1 -10.84 20.98 2.03
C MET A 1 -10.76 19.60 1.39
N ARG A 2 -10.56 19.50 0.07
CA ARG A 2 -10.26 18.20 -0.54
C ARG A 2 -8.77 17.96 -0.32
N LEU A 3 -8.42 17.00 0.55
CA LEU A 3 -7.05 16.49 0.65
C LEU A 3 -6.73 15.84 -0.71
N GLY A 4 -6.08 16.62 -1.57
CA GLY A 4 -6.15 16.46 -3.03
C GLY A 4 -5.06 15.61 -3.65
N SER A 5 -4.32 14.82 -2.87
CA SER A 5 -3.37 13.86 -3.43
C SER A 5 -3.87 12.45 -3.17
N PRO A 6 -4.05 11.61 -4.21
CA PRO A 6 -4.30 10.18 -4.02
C PRO A 6 -3.03 9.45 -3.56
N GLU A 7 -1.92 10.14 -3.33
CA GLU A 7 -0.63 9.59 -2.95
C GLU A 7 -0.32 9.83 -1.46
N PHE A 8 0.25 8.84 -0.80
CA PHE A 8 0.68 8.91 0.60
C PHE A 8 1.89 8.01 0.87
N ASP A 9 2.72 8.41 1.83
CA ASP A 9 3.86 7.63 2.30
C ASP A 9 3.56 7.01 3.66
N ILE A 10 3.92 5.74 3.83
CA ILE A 10 3.90 5.06 5.12
C ILE A 10 5.33 5.06 5.68
N THR A 11 5.51 5.56 6.90
CA THR A 11 6.84 5.60 7.54
C THR A 11 7.39 4.21 7.89
N PHE A 12 6.52 3.22 7.98
CA PHE A 12 6.87 1.83 8.20
C PHE A 12 7.40 1.16 6.94
N ASN A 13 8.49 0.39 7.09
CA ASN A 13 8.91 -0.54 6.05
C ASN A 13 7.94 -1.74 5.94
N ARG A 14 8.14 -2.60 4.95
CA ARG A 14 7.26 -3.75 4.69
C ARG A 14 7.19 -4.75 5.85
N GLN A 15 8.26 -4.92 6.63
CA GLN A 15 8.24 -5.81 7.80
C GLN A 15 7.42 -5.18 8.93
N GLN A 16 7.71 -3.91 9.26
CA GLN A 16 7.01 -3.16 10.30
C GLN A 16 5.52 -3.03 10.02
N LEU A 17 5.13 -2.84 8.76
CA LEU A 17 3.73 -2.81 8.37
C LEU A 17 3.06 -4.18 8.56
N ALA A 18 3.76 -5.28 8.24
CA ALA A 18 3.27 -6.63 8.48
C ALA A 18 3.08 -6.89 9.97
N ASP A 19 4.07 -6.52 10.79
CA ASP A 19 4.05 -6.67 12.23
C ASP A 19 2.93 -5.83 12.86
N TYR A 20 2.74 -4.59 12.40
CA TYR A 20 1.67 -3.69 12.86
C TYR A 20 0.28 -4.26 12.57
N LEU A 21 0.10 -4.86 11.39
CA LEU A 21 -1.17 -5.49 10.99
C LEU A 21 -1.32 -6.92 11.53
N SER A 22 -0.30 -7.47 12.21
CA SER A 22 -0.25 -8.87 12.67
C SER A 22 -0.49 -9.87 11.54
N VAL A 23 0.08 -9.60 10.35
CA VAL A 23 -0.01 -10.45 9.15
C VAL A 23 1.36 -10.92 8.69
N ASP A 24 1.38 -11.97 7.87
CA ASP A 24 2.61 -12.39 7.21
C ASP A 24 3.04 -11.40 6.11
N ARG A 25 4.35 -11.12 6.04
CA ARG A 25 4.94 -10.18 5.09
C ARG A 25 4.68 -10.60 3.64
N SER A 26 4.78 -11.89 3.34
CA SER A 26 4.60 -12.41 1.99
C SER A 26 3.13 -12.36 1.58
N ALA A 27 2.21 -12.70 2.50
CA ALA A 27 0.76 -12.56 2.28
C ALA A 27 0.37 -11.10 2.00
N MET A 28 0.80 -10.16 2.84
CA MET A 28 0.54 -8.73 2.63
C MET A 28 1.13 -8.22 1.32
N SER A 29 2.33 -8.66 0.95
CA SER A 29 2.95 -8.25 -0.33
C SER A 29 2.19 -8.83 -1.53
N GLY A 30 1.63 -10.03 -1.39
CA GLY A 30 0.77 -10.65 -2.38
C GLY A 30 -0.52 -9.88 -2.60
N GLU A 31 -1.23 -9.55 -1.51
CA GLU A 31 -2.47 -8.77 -1.59
C GLU A 31 -2.24 -7.38 -2.20
N LEU A 32 -1.16 -6.68 -1.84
CA LEU A 32 -0.85 -5.38 -2.45
C LEU A 32 -0.52 -5.49 -3.93
N SER A 33 0.17 -6.56 -4.35
CA SER A 33 0.43 -6.80 -5.77
C SER A 33 -0.86 -7.07 -6.52
N LYS A 34 -1.78 -7.83 -5.92
CA LYS A 34 -3.11 -8.08 -6.47
C LYS A 34 -3.92 -6.78 -6.61
N MET A 35 -3.96 -5.93 -5.58
CA MET A 35 -4.63 -4.62 -5.65
C MET A 35 -4.05 -3.72 -6.73
N ARG A 36 -2.74 -3.82 -7.01
CA ARG A 36 -2.10 -3.13 -8.13
C ARG A 36 -2.53 -3.69 -9.48
N ASP A 37 -2.54 -5.00 -9.60
CA ASP A 37 -2.91 -5.68 -10.84
C ASP A 37 -4.42 -5.49 -11.15
N GLU A 38 -5.25 -5.31 -10.12
CA GLU A 38 -6.66 -4.90 -10.21
C GLU A 38 -6.84 -3.39 -10.52
N GLY A 39 -5.76 -2.61 -10.52
CA GLY A 39 -5.79 -1.18 -10.82
C GLY A 39 -6.36 -0.32 -9.70
N LEU A 40 -6.39 -0.80 -8.46
CA LEU A 40 -6.89 -0.07 -7.29
C LEU A 40 -5.85 0.90 -6.71
N LEU A 41 -4.57 0.51 -6.75
CA LEU A 41 -3.47 1.33 -6.25
C LEU A 41 -2.16 1.02 -6.99
N ASP A 42 -1.22 1.94 -6.96
CA ASP A 42 0.18 1.70 -7.29
C ASP A 42 1.02 1.90 -6.02
N PHE A 43 2.16 1.20 -5.93
CA PHE A 43 3.07 1.41 -4.81
C PHE A 43 4.52 1.21 -5.22
N TYR A 44 5.42 1.95 -4.56
CA TYR A 44 6.86 1.78 -4.65
C TYR A 44 7.47 1.91 -3.25
N LYS A 45 8.02 0.81 -2.74
CA LYS A 45 8.51 0.70 -1.35
C LYS A 45 7.42 1.08 -0.33
N SER A 46 7.58 2.22 0.33
CA SER A 46 6.70 2.81 1.33
C SER A 46 5.75 3.88 0.77
N HIS A 47 5.89 4.22 -0.52
CA HIS A 47 5.03 5.18 -1.20
C HIS A 47 3.86 4.47 -1.86
N PHE A 48 2.65 4.99 -1.66
CA PHE A 48 1.41 4.44 -2.18
C PHE A 48 0.65 5.51 -2.95
N ARG A 49 0.00 5.10 -4.04
CA ARG A 49 -0.86 5.93 -4.87
C ARG A 49 -2.17 5.21 -5.08
N LEU A 50 -3.26 5.77 -4.59
CA LEU A 50 -4.60 5.28 -4.89
C LEU A 50 -4.95 5.63 -6.34
N ARG A 51 -5.54 4.68 -7.06
CA ARG A 51 -6.13 4.96 -8.36
C ARG A 51 -7.60 5.25 -8.10
N GLN A 52 -8.02 6.51 -8.31
CA GLN A 52 -9.45 6.81 -8.36
C GLN A 52 -10.01 6.14 -9.61
N GLY A 53 -10.89 5.17 -9.40
CA GLY A 53 -11.70 4.55 -10.46
C GLY A 53 -12.70 5.52 -11.06
#